data_AF-A0A953GW38-F1
#
_entry.id   AF-A0A953GW38-F1
#
_cell.length_a   1.000
_cell.length_b   1.000
_cell.length_c   1.000
_cell.angle_alpha   90.00
_cell.angle_beta   90.00
_cell.angle_gamma   90.00
#
_symmetry.space_group_name_H-M   'P 1'
#
loop_
_entity.id
_entity.type
_entity.pdbx_description
1 polymer ?
#
loop_
_entity_poly.entity_id
_entity_poly.type
_entity_poly.pdbx_seq_one_letter_code
_entity_poly.pdbx_strand_id
1 'polypeptide(L)'
;MFDALIEQTLAEIDDLAELKVTLVAAWLIARKGSPTATVDATELAAVPALRRGLGFAPDLAIEAALKRAVARGTLIEVRPSASAGPRFLWAGEEARAWAAQVTRPQAAVPETRANPLDAAAIALARVIESLEQLDAAALDQDERAILAEWLAQGYSAAEIETALRAALAVPRVRSSPARGLRDAAQTLKARRPAAPTPYYLWKEGTLKAPPDGMVAFRDRAGRWPTGAEYDVIRAAIGLYGEPAAIRGLANTVSREHPSPDRLIDHLAESEAAALALERAAALPDPKLVAVQRLYEALTGLPPTAAIQSDMRHLLETDVPEVATWQAAFDYSAGQNKRDWRYVRAVALNPNPAVFVPPPANETARAVFDEYRRRVGRLDAFVAGEINTVSAQVSDPVVWKTAFDEAAAANALKWNYIKAIVTKPEKNSHAKQTSSPRPARRGGADRPGRGGAVRLPQVGDPTEAERAASQERARQQRAERARKREAGNG
;
A
#
# COMPACT_ATOMS: atom_id res chain seq x y z
N MET A 1 15.99 9.24 5.93
CA MET A 1 15.97 7.77 5.74
C MET A 1 14.82 7.13 6.51
N PHE A 2 14.83 7.21 7.85
CA PHE A 2 13.72 6.68 8.67
C PHE A 2 12.37 7.36 8.39
N ASP A 3 12.36 8.67 8.10
CA ASP A 3 11.10 9.36 7.76
C ASP A 3 10.48 8.80 6.47
N ALA A 4 11.29 8.58 5.43
CA ALA A 4 10.83 7.95 4.19
C ALA A 4 10.32 6.51 4.40
N LEU A 5 10.98 5.72 5.27
CA LEU A 5 10.48 4.39 5.64
C LEU A 5 9.08 4.48 6.26
N ILE A 6 8.88 5.41 7.20
CA ILE A 6 7.63 5.56 7.94
C ILE A 6 6.52 6.11 7.03
N GLU A 7 6.82 7.12 6.23
CA GLU A 7 5.84 7.83 5.41
C GLU A 7 5.42 7.06 4.16
N GLN A 8 6.34 6.32 3.54
CA GLN A 8 6.12 5.75 2.21
C GLN A 8 6.04 4.22 2.20
N THR A 9 6.77 3.54 3.08
CA THR A 9 6.98 2.10 2.95
C THR A 9 6.32 1.28 4.05
N LEU A 10 6.22 1.83 5.27
CA LEU A 10 5.79 1.08 6.45
C LEU A 10 4.38 0.52 6.31
N ALA A 11 3.47 1.26 5.66
CA ALA A 11 2.10 0.83 5.42
C ALA A 11 1.99 -0.33 4.41
N GLU A 12 3.01 -0.52 3.58
CA GLU A 12 3.03 -1.56 2.54
C GLU A 12 3.65 -2.87 3.04
N ILE A 13 4.50 -2.82 4.07
CA ILE A 13 5.16 -4.01 4.63
C ILE A 13 4.16 -4.81 5.46
N ASP A 14 3.76 -5.96 4.92
CA ASP A 14 2.81 -6.90 5.50
C ASP A 14 3.47 -8.09 6.23
N ASP A 15 4.76 -8.32 5.98
CA ASP A 15 5.55 -9.37 6.64
C ASP A 15 6.40 -8.85 7.81
N LEU A 16 6.30 -9.53 8.96
CA LEU A 16 7.02 -9.12 10.18
C LEU A 16 8.54 -9.36 10.08
N ALA A 17 8.99 -10.37 9.34
CA ALA A 17 10.41 -10.63 9.15
C ALA A 17 11.03 -9.56 8.23
N GLU A 18 10.35 -9.22 7.13
CA GLU A 18 10.68 -8.09 6.25
C GLU A 18 10.82 -6.78 7.05
N LEU A 19 9.85 -6.45 7.90
CA LEU A 19 9.90 -5.24 8.71
C LEU A 19 11.13 -5.21 9.63
N LYS A 20 11.38 -6.30 10.37
CA LYS A 20 12.51 -6.40 11.30
C LYS A 20 13.85 -6.26 10.57
N VAL A 21 14.01 -6.95 9.45
CA VAL A 21 15.24 -6.93 8.66
C VAL A 21 15.46 -5.54 8.05
N THR A 22 14.41 -4.93 7.49
CA THR A 22 14.47 -3.58 6.90
C THR A 22 14.87 -2.53 7.93
N LEU A 23 14.31 -2.58 9.14
CA LEU A 23 14.67 -1.66 10.23
C LEU A 23 16.13 -1.80 10.65
N VAL A 24 16.63 -3.03 10.79
CA VAL A 24 18.02 -3.28 11.18
C VAL A 24 18.98 -2.91 10.06
N ALA A 25 18.62 -3.17 8.81
CA ALA A 25 19.38 -2.73 7.65
C ALA A 25 19.49 -1.21 7.61
N ALA A 26 18.37 -0.48 7.73
CA ALA A 26 18.36 0.98 7.78
C ALA A 26 19.23 1.52 8.93
N TRP A 27 19.15 0.92 10.12
CA TRP A 27 19.98 1.30 11.27
C TRP A 27 21.48 1.10 11.02
N LEU A 28 21.88 -0.05 10.46
CA LEU A 28 23.27 -0.34 10.11
C LEU A 28 23.81 0.63 9.05
N ILE A 29 23.03 0.91 8.01
CA ILE A 29 23.38 1.85 6.93
C ILE A 29 23.54 3.26 7.51
N ALA A 30 22.58 3.72 8.32
CA ALA A 30 22.64 5.05 8.95
C ALA A 30 23.90 5.21 9.83
N ARG A 31 24.30 4.16 10.55
CA ARG A 31 25.49 4.16 11.40
C ARG A 31 26.81 4.23 10.61
N LYS A 32 26.83 3.73 9.37
CA LYS A 32 27.98 3.86 8.47
C LYS A 32 28.13 5.28 7.91
N GLY A 33 27.09 6.12 7.99
CA GLY A 33 27.16 7.56 7.70
C GLY A 33 27.42 7.93 6.24
N SER A 34 27.21 6.99 5.29
CA SER A 34 27.38 7.23 3.85
C SER A 34 26.07 6.97 3.10
N PRO A 35 25.70 7.81 2.10
CA PRO A 35 24.56 7.55 1.21
C PRO A 35 24.70 6.26 0.40
N THR A 36 25.94 5.80 0.19
CA THR A 36 26.29 4.56 -0.53
C THR A 36 26.66 3.43 0.42
N ALA A 37 26.41 3.58 1.73
CA ALA A 37 26.62 2.51 2.67
C ALA A 37 25.73 1.31 2.32
N THR A 38 26.35 0.15 2.24
CA THR A 38 25.67 -1.13 1.99
C THR A 38 25.74 -2.01 3.22
N VAL A 39 24.83 -2.97 3.32
CA VAL A 39 24.85 -4.06 4.31
C VAL A 39 24.77 -5.40 3.61
N ASP A 40 25.40 -6.43 4.14
CA ASP A 40 25.21 -7.80 3.66
C ASP A 40 24.43 -8.67 4.67
N ALA A 41 24.05 -9.88 4.23
CA ALA A 41 23.30 -10.81 5.06
C ALA A 41 24.10 -11.25 6.31
N THR A 42 25.44 -11.32 6.23
CA THR A 42 26.31 -11.69 7.35
C THR A 42 26.31 -10.60 8.42
N GLU A 43 26.38 -9.33 8.01
CA GLU A 43 26.28 -8.18 8.91
C GLU A 43 24.93 -8.14 9.64
N LEU A 44 23.83 -8.44 8.93
CA LEU A 44 22.50 -8.54 9.54
C LEU A 44 22.41 -9.74 10.51
N ALA A 45 22.92 -10.90 10.10
CA ALA A 45 22.95 -12.10 10.91
C ALA A 45 23.82 -11.97 12.16
N ALA A 46 24.77 -11.03 12.18
CA ALA A 46 25.59 -10.72 13.34
C ALA A 46 24.84 -9.91 14.42
N VAL A 47 23.67 -9.32 14.12
CA VAL A 47 22.90 -8.53 15.09
C VAL A 47 22.07 -9.47 16.00
N PRO A 48 22.40 -9.62 17.31
CA PRO A 48 21.76 -10.64 18.15
C PRO A 48 20.27 -10.40 18.37
N ALA A 49 19.83 -9.14 18.40
CA ALA A 49 18.42 -8.77 18.54
C ALA A 49 17.59 -9.21 17.33
N LEU A 50 18.15 -9.09 16.11
CA LEU A 50 17.50 -9.54 14.89
C LEU A 50 17.37 -11.06 14.87
N ARG A 51 18.46 -11.79 15.15
CA ARG A 51 18.44 -13.26 15.22
C ARG A 51 17.36 -13.77 16.19
N ARG A 52 17.30 -13.21 17.40
CA ARG A 52 16.28 -13.56 18.40
C ARG A 52 14.86 -13.24 17.91
N GLY A 53 14.70 -12.13 17.20
CA GLY A 53 13.41 -11.69 16.66
C GLY A 53 12.89 -12.55 15.50
N LEU A 54 13.74 -13.29 14.80
CA LEU A 54 13.37 -14.10 13.62
C LEU A 54 13.12 -15.58 13.92
N GLY A 55 13.48 -16.08 15.10
CA GLY A 55 13.14 -17.44 15.53
C GLY A 55 14.08 -18.53 15.02
N PHE A 56 13.53 -19.68 14.59
CA PHE A 56 14.24 -20.96 14.47
C PHE A 56 15.19 -21.06 13.25
N ALA A 57 15.06 -20.18 12.26
CA ALA A 57 15.89 -20.16 11.05
C ALA A 57 16.24 -18.72 10.62
N PRO A 58 17.01 -17.97 11.44
CA PRO A 58 17.21 -16.54 11.24
C PRO A 58 17.93 -16.24 9.92
N ASP A 59 18.87 -17.08 9.50
CA ASP A 59 19.67 -16.83 8.29
C ASP A 59 18.82 -16.98 7.01
N LEU A 60 17.91 -17.97 6.95
CA LEU A 60 16.92 -18.14 5.88
C LEU A 60 15.88 -17.00 5.88
N ALA A 61 15.39 -16.63 7.07
CA ALA A 61 14.43 -15.54 7.21
C ALA A 61 15.01 -14.19 6.79
N ILE A 62 16.28 -13.91 7.11
CA ILE A 62 17.00 -12.70 6.65
C ILE A 62 17.04 -12.66 5.13
N GLU A 63 17.39 -13.78 4.47
CA GLU A 63 17.48 -13.81 3.02
C GLU A 63 16.12 -13.60 2.35
N ALA A 64 15.07 -14.29 2.81
CA ALA A 64 13.73 -14.12 2.28
C ALA A 64 13.21 -12.68 2.47
N ALA A 65 13.42 -12.11 3.66
CA ALA A 65 13.06 -10.73 3.98
C ALA A 65 13.81 -9.70 3.11
N LEU A 66 15.11 -9.92 2.84
CA LEU A 66 15.88 -9.06 1.93
C LEU A 66 15.34 -9.12 0.50
N LYS A 67 15.00 -10.31 0.01
CA LYS A 67 14.38 -10.47 -1.33
C LYS A 67 13.05 -9.72 -1.42
N ARG A 68 12.21 -9.81 -0.39
CA ARG A 68 10.94 -9.05 -0.30
C ARG A 68 11.19 -7.54 -0.30
N ALA A 69 12.10 -7.05 0.55
CA ALA A 69 12.44 -5.63 0.62
C ALA A 69 13.02 -5.07 -0.70
N VAL A 70 13.78 -5.89 -1.44
CA VAL A 70 14.26 -5.54 -2.78
C VAL A 70 13.12 -5.54 -3.80
N ALA A 71 12.27 -6.56 -3.79
CA ALA A 71 11.09 -6.63 -4.67
C ALA A 71 10.12 -5.46 -4.42
N ARG A 72 10.05 -4.98 -3.17
CA ARG A 72 9.31 -3.78 -2.75
C ARG A 72 9.97 -2.47 -3.17
N GLY A 73 11.25 -2.50 -3.50
CA GLY A 73 12.03 -1.31 -3.83
C GLY A 73 12.37 -0.46 -2.60
N THR A 74 12.31 -1.03 -1.40
CA THR A 74 12.78 -0.39 -0.15
C THR A 74 14.30 -0.48 -0.06
N LEU A 75 14.85 -1.62 -0.51
CA LEU A 75 16.28 -1.86 -0.64
C LEU A 75 16.64 -2.07 -2.10
N ILE A 76 17.89 -1.80 -2.45
CA ILE A 76 18.46 -2.11 -3.76
C ILE A 76 19.58 -3.11 -3.55
N GLU A 77 19.55 -4.23 -4.27
CA GLU A 77 20.66 -5.17 -4.31
C GLU A 77 21.75 -4.65 -5.25
N VAL A 78 22.99 -4.63 -4.78
CA VAL A 78 24.19 -4.34 -5.58
C VAL A 78 25.20 -5.46 -5.40
N ARG A 79 25.93 -5.72 -6.47
CA ARG A 79 27.06 -6.66 -6.49
C ARG A 79 28.33 -5.89 -6.85
N PRO A 80 29.09 -5.42 -5.84
CA PRO A 80 30.26 -4.58 -6.10
C PRO A 80 31.43 -5.33 -6.76
N SER A 81 31.43 -6.67 -6.72
CA SER A 81 32.39 -7.55 -7.41
C SER A 81 31.71 -8.90 -7.68
N ALA A 82 32.25 -9.67 -8.64
CA ALA A 82 31.77 -11.02 -8.98
C ALA A 82 32.20 -12.12 -7.97
N SER A 83 32.98 -11.76 -6.94
CA SER A 83 33.40 -12.65 -5.85
C SER A 83 32.91 -12.19 -4.47
N ALA A 84 32.14 -11.11 -4.40
CA ALA A 84 31.59 -10.57 -3.18
C ALA A 84 30.05 -10.71 -3.18
N GLY A 85 29.55 -11.32 -2.10
CA GLY A 85 28.12 -11.59 -1.95
C GLY A 85 27.23 -10.35 -2.10
N PRO A 86 25.93 -10.55 -2.36
CA PRO A 86 24.99 -9.46 -2.57
C PRO A 86 24.99 -8.52 -1.37
N ARG A 87 25.07 -7.22 -1.65
CA ARG A 87 24.94 -6.17 -0.64
C ARG A 87 23.71 -5.33 -0.93
N PHE A 88 23.14 -4.77 0.11
CA PHE A 88 21.86 -4.07 0.08
C PHE A 88 22.06 -2.64 0.56
N LEU A 89 21.51 -1.68 -0.18
CA LEU A 89 21.50 -0.27 0.18
C LEU A 89 20.05 0.22 0.29
N TRP A 90 19.86 1.33 1.00
CA TRP A 90 18.57 1.98 1.11
C TRP A 90 18.17 2.62 -0.23
N ALA A 91 16.92 2.46 -0.66
CA ALA A 91 16.46 2.92 -1.97
C ALA A 91 16.17 4.44 -2.06
N GLY A 92 17.15 5.28 -1.74
CA GLY A 92 17.11 6.74 -1.97
C GLY A 92 17.54 7.12 -3.39
N GLU A 93 17.26 8.36 -3.83
CA GLU A 93 17.61 8.84 -5.19
C GLU A 93 19.11 8.73 -5.50
N GLU A 94 19.97 9.22 -4.60
CA GLU A 94 21.43 9.12 -4.75
C GLU A 94 21.90 7.67 -4.82
N ALA A 95 21.29 6.81 -4.01
CA ALA A 95 21.62 5.40 -3.91
C ALA A 95 21.21 4.65 -5.18
N ARG A 96 20.07 5.00 -5.79
CA ARG A 96 19.65 4.51 -7.13
C ARG A 96 20.60 4.96 -8.23
N ALA A 97 21.00 6.24 -8.22
CA ALA A 97 21.95 6.77 -9.20
C ALA A 97 23.31 6.07 -9.11
N TRP A 98 23.78 5.81 -7.88
CA TRP A 98 25.01 5.05 -7.65
C TRP A 98 24.85 3.57 -8.03
N ALA A 99 23.76 2.91 -7.63
CA ALA A 99 23.50 1.52 -7.99
C ALA A 99 23.44 1.33 -9.51
N ALA A 100 22.87 2.28 -10.27
CA ALA A 100 22.87 2.26 -11.73
C ALA A 100 24.30 2.33 -12.34
N GLN A 101 25.24 2.98 -11.65
CA GLN A 101 26.64 3.06 -12.09
C GLN A 101 27.42 1.78 -11.75
N VAL A 102 27.15 1.17 -10.60
CA VAL A 102 27.86 -0.03 -10.11
C VAL A 102 27.28 -1.32 -10.65
N THR A 103 25.97 -1.37 -10.90
CA THR A 103 25.25 -2.54 -11.47
C THR A 103 25.38 -2.58 -13.00
N ARG A 104 26.56 -2.24 -13.54
CA ARG A 104 26.85 -2.51 -14.95
C ARG A 104 26.87 -4.04 -15.12
N PRO A 105 26.15 -4.62 -16.10
CA PRO A 105 26.00 -6.06 -16.22
C PRO A 105 27.35 -6.68 -16.60
N GLN A 106 28.12 -7.07 -15.60
CA GLN A 106 29.15 -8.07 -15.78
C GLN A 106 28.39 -9.41 -15.79
N ALA A 107 28.53 -10.16 -16.89
CA ALA A 107 27.84 -11.43 -17.11
C ALA A 107 27.85 -12.25 -15.81
N ALA A 108 26.66 -12.47 -15.26
CA ALA A 108 26.47 -13.01 -13.92
C ALA A 108 27.18 -14.37 -13.80
N VAL A 109 28.27 -14.40 -13.04
CA VAL A 109 28.75 -15.63 -12.44
C VAL A 109 27.92 -15.78 -11.16
N PRO A 110 27.10 -16.83 -11.02
CA PRO A 110 26.32 -17.01 -9.80
C PRO A 110 27.28 -17.30 -8.64
N GLU A 111 27.33 -16.39 -7.67
CA GLU A 111 28.00 -16.65 -6.40
C GLU A 111 27.15 -17.63 -5.58
N THR A 112 27.54 -18.89 -5.65
CA THR A 112 26.99 -19.99 -4.87
C THR A 112 27.34 -19.78 -3.40
N ARG A 113 26.37 -19.42 -2.55
CA ARG A 113 26.50 -19.73 -1.11
C ARG A 113 26.81 -21.22 -1.00
N ALA A 114 27.85 -21.57 -0.24
CA ALA A 114 28.24 -22.98 -0.07
C ALA A 114 27.01 -23.77 0.39
N ASN A 115 26.46 -24.57 -0.52
CA ASN A 115 25.35 -25.44 -0.26
C ASN A 115 25.69 -26.28 0.99
N PRO A 116 24.82 -26.46 1.99
CA PRO A 116 25.09 -27.34 3.13
C PRO A 116 25.61 -28.71 2.70
N LEU A 117 25.13 -29.20 1.55
CA LEU A 117 25.63 -30.39 0.89
C LEU A 117 27.10 -30.25 0.47
N ASP A 118 27.49 -29.14 -0.14
CA ASP A 118 28.89 -28.87 -0.55
C ASP A 118 29.81 -28.74 0.66
N ALA A 119 29.37 -28.05 1.72
CA ALA A 119 30.14 -27.93 2.95
C ALA A 119 30.36 -29.31 3.61
N ALA A 120 29.30 -30.13 3.70
CA ALA A 120 29.39 -31.49 4.21
C ALA A 120 30.25 -32.39 3.29
N ALA A 121 30.12 -32.24 1.97
CA ALA A 121 30.90 -33.00 1.00
C ALA A 121 32.40 -32.70 1.13
N ILE A 122 32.77 -31.42 1.25
CA ILE A 122 34.16 -31.00 1.45
C ILE A 122 34.71 -31.54 2.77
N ALA A 123 33.93 -31.47 3.86
CA ALA A 123 34.35 -31.98 5.16
C ALA A 123 34.56 -33.51 5.13
N LEU A 124 33.62 -34.26 4.56
CA LEU A 124 33.70 -35.72 4.48
C LEU A 124 34.79 -36.18 3.52
N ALA A 125 35.00 -35.48 2.40
CA ALA A 125 36.10 -35.78 1.47
C ALA A 125 37.46 -35.72 2.17
N ARG A 126 37.70 -34.73 3.04
CA ARG A 126 38.93 -34.63 3.86
C ARG A 126 39.07 -35.78 4.85
N VAL A 127 37.97 -36.28 5.40
CA VAL A 127 37.98 -37.45 6.29
C VAL A 127 38.36 -38.71 5.51
N ILE A 128 37.80 -38.91 4.31
CA ILE A 128 38.17 -40.02 3.42
C ILE A 128 39.64 -39.93 3.05
N GLU A 129 40.10 -38.76 2.62
CA GLU A 129 41.51 -38.48 2.26
C GLU A 129 42.45 -38.88 3.40
N SER A 130 42.14 -38.46 4.62
CA SER A 130 42.92 -38.76 5.82
C SER A 130 42.93 -40.26 6.19
N LEU A 131 41.80 -40.96 6.04
CA LEU A 131 41.69 -42.37 6.42
C LEU A 131 42.26 -43.32 5.35
N GLU A 132 42.14 -42.95 4.08
CA GLU A 132 42.56 -43.76 2.93
C GLU A 132 43.93 -43.38 2.38
N GLN A 133 44.57 -42.34 2.93
CA GLN A 133 45.88 -41.82 2.53
C GLN A 133 45.91 -41.48 1.03
N LEU A 134 44.92 -40.72 0.58
CA LEU A 134 44.80 -40.26 -0.80
C LEU A 134 45.36 -38.84 -0.93
N ASP A 135 45.87 -38.49 -2.11
CA ASP A 135 46.18 -37.10 -2.46
C ASP A 135 44.93 -36.52 -3.15
N ALA A 136 44.10 -35.78 -2.42
CA ALA A 136 42.85 -35.16 -2.89
C ALA A 136 41.69 -36.12 -3.24
N ALA A 137 40.94 -36.55 -2.22
CA ALA A 137 39.62 -37.16 -2.43
C ALA A 137 38.58 -36.09 -2.79
N ALA A 138 37.75 -36.35 -3.80
CA ALA A 138 36.54 -35.59 -4.07
C ALA A 138 35.37 -36.57 -4.18
N LEU A 139 34.24 -36.26 -3.54
CA LEU A 139 33.04 -37.07 -3.70
C LEU A 139 32.55 -36.98 -5.14
N ASP A 140 32.40 -38.13 -5.78
CA ASP A 140 31.78 -38.20 -7.10
C ASP A 140 30.27 -37.86 -7.03
N GLN A 141 29.62 -37.82 -8.20
CA GLN A 141 28.20 -37.47 -8.28
C GLN A 141 27.30 -38.46 -7.51
N ASP A 142 27.65 -39.74 -7.50
CA ASP A 142 26.86 -40.77 -6.84
C ASP A 142 27.01 -40.67 -5.31
N GLU A 143 28.22 -40.43 -4.82
CA GLU A 143 28.47 -40.19 -3.39
C GLU A 143 27.80 -38.90 -2.90
N ARG A 144 27.79 -37.85 -3.73
CA ARG A 144 27.02 -36.63 -3.45
C ARG A 144 25.52 -36.90 -3.36
N ALA A 145 24.98 -37.75 -4.23
CA ALA A 145 23.57 -38.15 -4.16
C ALA A 145 23.26 -38.95 -2.88
N ILE A 146 24.16 -39.86 -2.46
CA ILE A 146 24.05 -40.59 -1.19
C ILE A 146 24.08 -39.63 0.00
N LEU A 147 25.01 -38.66 -0.01
CA LEU A 147 25.11 -37.66 1.05
C LEU A 147 23.83 -36.81 1.14
N ALA A 148 23.33 -36.32 0.00
CA ALA A 148 22.08 -35.56 -0.04
C ALA A 148 20.90 -36.37 0.50
N GLU A 149 20.82 -37.65 0.15
CA GLU A 149 19.81 -38.58 0.66
C GLU A 149 19.86 -38.75 2.19
N TRP A 150 21.06 -38.84 2.78
CA TRP A 150 21.21 -38.95 4.24
C TRP A 150 20.91 -37.64 4.98
N LEU A 151 21.36 -36.51 4.44
CA LEU A 151 21.04 -35.20 5.02
C LEU A 151 19.53 -34.96 5.01
N ALA A 152 18.85 -35.30 3.92
CA ALA A 152 17.38 -35.19 3.81
C ALA A 152 16.64 -36.12 4.77
N GLN A 153 17.23 -37.28 5.13
CA GLN A 153 16.71 -38.17 6.17
C GLN A 153 16.92 -37.64 7.60
N GLY A 154 17.75 -36.61 7.77
CA GLY A 154 18.02 -35.97 9.07
C GLY A 154 19.29 -36.45 9.76
N TYR A 155 20.15 -37.20 9.07
CA TYR A 155 21.49 -37.44 9.58
C TYR A 155 22.31 -36.15 9.52
N SER A 156 22.98 -35.82 10.60
CA SER A 156 23.96 -34.72 10.64
C SER A 156 25.27 -35.14 9.98
N ALA A 157 26.05 -34.15 9.51
CA ALA A 157 27.39 -34.41 8.98
C ALA A 157 28.30 -35.14 9.98
N ALA A 158 28.16 -34.88 11.28
CA ALA A 158 28.92 -35.54 12.34
C ALA A 158 28.52 -37.03 12.52
N GLU A 159 27.24 -37.37 12.39
CA GLU A 159 26.79 -38.77 12.42
C GLU A 159 27.33 -39.54 11.21
N ILE A 160 27.29 -38.91 10.03
CA ILE A 160 27.82 -39.49 8.78
C ILE A 160 29.32 -39.68 8.90
N GLU A 161 30.06 -38.67 9.39
CA GLU A 161 31.50 -38.79 9.66
C GLU A 161 31.81 -39.93 10.63
N THR A 162 31.04 -40.07 11.71
CA THR A 162 31.23 -41.13 12.70
C THR A 162 31.02 -42.51 12.08
N ALA A 163 29.99 -42.68 11.26
CA ALA A 163 29.72 -43.93 10.55
C ALA A 163 30.82 -44.24 9.53
N LEU A 164 31.33 -43.22 8.83
CA LEU A 164 32.44 -43.34 7.89
C LEU A 164 33.72 -43.78 8.58
N ARG A 165 34.10 -43.13 9.70
CA ARG A 165 35.28 -43.52 10.50
C ARG A 165 35.18 -44.96 11.00
N ALA A 166 33.98 -45.40 11.41
CA ALA A 166 33.77 -46.77 11.84
C ALA A 166 33.89 -47.78 10.68
N ALA A 167 33.33 -47.46 9.50
CA ALA A 167 33.41 -48.31 8.31
C ALA A 167 34.84 -48.43 7.76
N LEU A 168 35.62 -47.36 7.86
CA LEU A 168 37.00 -47.28 7.35
C LEU A 168 38.07 -47.52 8.42
N ALA A 169 37.69 -47.98 9.62
CA ALA A 169 38.60 -48.19 10.74
C ALA A 169 39.70 -49.22 10.45
N VAL A 170 39.41 -50.21 9.59
CA VAL A 170 40.39 -51.20 9.14
C VAL A 170 41.17 -50.61 7.97
N PRO A 171 42.52 -50.51 8.04
CA PRO A 171 43.32 -50.01 6.94
C PRO A 171 43.06 -50.76 5.63
N ARG A 172 42.91 -50.02 4.54
CA ARG A 172 42.74 -50.59 3.21
C ARG A 172 44.01 -51.34 2.78
N VAL A 173 43.85 -52.51 2.14
CA VAL A 173 44.96 -53.18 1.46
C VAL A 173 45.36 -52.35 0.24
N ARG A 174 46.67 -52.09 0.05
CA ARG A 174 47.20 -51.14 -0.95
C ARG A 174 46.71 -51.38 -2.39
N SER A 175 46.23 -52.58 -2.72
CA SER A 175 45.69 -52.97 -4.03
C SER A 175 44.17 -52.88 -4.18
N SER A 176 43.41 -52.67 -3.10
CA SER A 176 41.95 -52.55 -3.15
C SER A 176 41.52 -51.17 -3.67
N PRO A 177 40.34 -51.00 -4.29
CA PRO A 177 39.84 -49.67 -4.65
C PRO A 177 39.64 -48.77 -3.42
N ALA A 178 39.71 -47.46 -3.61
CA ALA A 178 39.41 -46.50 -2.56
C ALA A 178 37.97 -46.69 -2.05
N ARG A 179 37.81 -46.63 -0.73
CA ARG A 179 36.51 -46.73 -0.05
C ARG A 179 35.97 -45.33 0.22
N GLY A 180 34.66 -45.22 0.37
CA GLY A 180 33.99 -43.92 0.51
C GLY A 180 32.65 -44.00 1.24
N LEU A 181 31.71 -43.14 0.86
CA LEU A 181 30.41 -43.07 1.54
C LEU A 181 29.60 -44.36 1.37
N ARG A 182 29.74 -45.08 0.25
CA ARG A 182 29.05 -46.35 0.01
C ARG A 182 29.36 -47.39 1.10
N ASP A 183 30.60 -47.43 1.58
CA ASP A 183 31.05 -48.35 2.63
C ASP A 183 30.47 -48.00 4.00
N ALA A 184 30.17 -46.72 4.24
CA ALA A 184 29.53 -46.25 5.48
C ALA A 184 28.01 -46.56 5.53
N ALA A 185 27.40 -46.92 4.40
CA ALA A 185 25.95 -47.03 4.28
C ALA A 185 25.33 -48.09 5.21
N GLN A 186 25.98 -49.24 5.39
CA GLN A 186 25.47 -50.29 6.29
C GLN A 186 25.55 -49.85 7.76
N THR A 187 26.68 -49.26 8.16
CA THR A 187 26.88 -48.74 9.52
C THR A 187 25.88 -47.63 9.85
N LEU A 188 25.61 -46.74 8.90
CA LEU A 188 24.68 -45.64 9.10
C LEU A 188 23.23 -46.14 9.17
N LYS A 189 22.82 -47.06 8.27
CA LYS A 189 21.46 -47.66 8.27
C LYS A 189 21.13 -48.43 9.54
N ALA A 190 22.13 -48.96 10.25
CA ALA A 190 21.93 -49.63 11.53
C ALA A 190 21.50 -48.68 12.66
N ARG A 191 21.59 -47.35 12.46
CA ARG A 191 21.25 -46.34 13.46
C ARG A 191 20.21 -45.37 12.90
N ARG A 192 19.15 -45.12 13.68
CA ARG A 192 18.19 -44.05 13.38
C ARG A 192 18.89 -42.68 13.49
N PRO A 193 18.64 -41.72 12.58
CA PRO A 193 19.17 -40.37 12.71
C PRO A 193 18.69 -39.74 14.02
N ALA A 194 19.54 -38.93 14.66
CA ALA A 194 19.21 -38.24 15.91
C ALA A 194 17.99 -37.30 15.78
N ALA A 195 17.81 -36.70 14.59
CA ALA A 195 16.70 -35.82 14.26
C ALA A 195 15.97 -36.31 12.98
N PRO A 196 15.18 -37.40 13.06
CA PRO A 196 14.54 -37.99 11.90
C PRO A 196 13.57 -37.01 11.25
N THR A 197 13.75 -36.76 9.94
CA THR A 197 12.83 -35.90 9.18
C THR A 197 11.52 -36.63 8.85
N PRO A 198 10.45 -35.90 8.50
CA PRO A 198 9.23 -36.51 7.97
C PRO A 198 9.50 -37.43 6.76
N TYR A 199 10.48 -37.08 5.91
CA TYR A 199 10.95 -37.92 4.81
C TYR A 199 11.48 -39.28 5.29
N TYR A 200 12.35 -39.29 6.30
CA TYR A 200 12.84 -40.53 6.90
C TYR A 200 11.71 -41.35 7.51
N LEU A 201 10.85 -40.73 8.32
CA LEU A 201 9.73 -41.42 8.98
C LEU A 201 8.77 -42.05 7.98
N TRP A 202 8.52 -41.38 6.86
CA TRP A 202 7.71 -41.91 5.78
C TRP A 202 8.38 -43.07 5.06
N LYS A 203 9.68 -42.95 4.74
CA LYS A 203 10.44 -44.01 4.06
C LYS A 203 10.54 -45.29 4.89
N GLU A 204 10.64 -45.16 6.21
CA GLU A 204 10.60 -46.26 7.17
C GLU A 204 9.17 -46.78 7.44
N GLY A 205 8.14 -46.26 6.76
CA GLY A 205 6.74 -46.67 6.95
C GLY A 205 6.14 -46.29 8.32
N THR A 206 6.83 -45.46 9.10
CA THR A 206 6.36 -44.99 10.41
C THR A 206 5.29 -43.89 10.27
N LEU A 207 5.38 -43.07 9.23
CA LEU A 207 4.39 -42.04 8.93
C LEU A 207 3.24 -42.62 8.09
N LYS A 208 1.99 -42.47 8.56
CA LYS A 208 0.80 -43.07 7.94
C LYS A 208 0.49 -42.52 6.53
N ALA A 209 0.86 -41.26 6.26
CA ALA A 209 0.68 -40.63 4.96
C ALA A 209 1.90 -39.75 4.62
N PRO A 210 2.38 -39.76 3.37
CA PRO A 210 3.40 -38.84 2.90
C PRO A 210 2.88 -37.39 2.88
N PRO A 211 3.75 -36.37 3.03
CA PRO A 211 3.37 -34.97 2.86
C PRO A 211 2.79 -34.69 1.47
N ASP A 212 1.81 -33.78 1.37
CA ASP A 212 1.07 -33.53 0.13
C ASP A 212 1.98 -33.03 -1.01
N GLY A 213 2.98 -32.20 -0.70
CA GLY A 213 4.00 -31.80 -1.68
C GLY A 213 4.77 -32.98 -2.31
N MET A 214 4.98 -34.07 -1.55
CA MET A 214 5.66 -35.27 -2.07
C MET A 214 4.72 -36.14 -2.90
N VAL A 215 3.45 -36.20 -2.52
CA VAL A 215 2.40 -36.84 -3.32
C VAL A 215 2.26 -36.11 -4.66
N ALA A 216 2.18 -34.78 -4.64
CA ALA A 216 2.11 -33.96 -5.84
C ALA A 216 3.32 -34.17 -6.75
N PHE A 217 4.53 -34.21 -6.19
CA PHE A 217 5.73 -34.54 -6.96
C PHE A 217 5.63 -35.93 -7.59
N ARG A 218 5.28 -36.96 -6.81
CA ARG A 218 5.15 -38.34 -7.31
C ARG A 218 4.15 -38.45 -8.45
N ASP A 219 2.99 -37.81 -8.31
CA ASP A 219 1.93 -37.88 -9.30
C ASP A 219 2.38 -37.24 -10.64
N ARG A 220 3.29 -36.26 -10.59
CA ARG A 220 3.87 -35.59 -11.77
C ARG A 220 5.09 -36.31 -12.35
N ALA A 221 6.05 -36.67 -11.50
CA ALA A 221 7.32 -37.30 -11.90
C ALA A 221 7.18 -38.81 -12.15
N GLY A 222 6.14 -39.47 -11.64
CA GLY A 222 5.95 -40.92 -11.71
C GLY A 222 6.82 -41.72 -10.73
N ARG A 223 7.56 -41.03 -9.85
CA ARG A 223 8.42 -41.64 -8.80
C ARG A 223 8.45 -40.75 -7.56
N TRP A 224 8.83 -41.34 -6.43
CA TRP A 224 9.09 -40.55 -5.22
C TRP A 224 10.32 -39.66 -5.37
N PRO A 225 10.36 -38.51 -4.69
CA PRO A 225 11.51 -37.62 -4.71
C PRO A 225 12.71 -38.27 -4.00
N THR A 226 13.90 -38.01 -4.52
CA THR A 226 15.16 -38.23 -3.82
C THR A 226 15.31 -37.25 -2.66
N GLY A 227 16.28 -37.45 -1.77
CA GLY A 227 16.54 -36.52 -0.67
C GLY A 227 16.82 -35.08 -1.10
N ALA A 228 17.60 -34.90 -2.17
CA ALA A 228 17.87 -33.57 -2.72
C ALA A 228 16.57 -32.88 -3.20
N GLU A 229 15.74 -33.62 -3.92
CA GLU A 229 14.45 -33.12 -4.42
C GLU A 229 13.47 -32.84 -3.28
N TYR A 230 13.45 -33.69 -2.25
CA TYR A 230 12.67 -33.48 -1.03
C TYR A 230 13.05 -32.15 -0.36
N ASP A 231 14.34 -31.85 -0.25
CA ASP A 231 14.82 -30.60 0.36
C ASP A 231 14.40 -29.37 -0.45
N VAL A 232 14.47 -29.43 -1.78
CA VAL A 232 13.98 -28.35 -2.67
C VAL A 232 12.48 -28.13 -2.47
N ILE A 233 11.68 -29.20 -2.47
CA ILE A 233 10.23 -29.12 -2.26
C ILE A 233 9.91 -28.57 -0.87
N ARG A 234 10.59 -29.06 0.17
CA ARG A 234 10.42 -28.59 1.55
C ARG A 234 10.77 -27.10 1.69
N ALA A 235 11.85 -26.66 1.05
CA ALA A 235 12.24 -25.26 1.03
C ALA A 235 11.18 -24.39 0.34
N ALA A 236 10.67 -24.82 -0.82
CA ALA A 236 9.60 -24.13 -1.52
C ALA A 236 8.32 -24.02 -0.68
N ILE A 237 7.92 -25.09 0.02
CA ILE A 237 6.77 -25.08 0.95
C ILE A 237 7.00 -24.10 2.09
N GLY A 238 8.20 -24.08 2.69
CA GLY A 238 8.53 -23.17 3.79
C GLY A 238 8.55 -21.70 3.38
N LEU A 239 8.92 -21.39 2.13
CA LEU A 239 9.05 -20.02 1.63
C LEU A 239 7.73 -19.46 1.08
N TYR A 240 6.97 -20.27 0.33
CA TYR A 240 5.81 -19.81 -0.44
C TYR A 240 4.49 -20.43 0.02
N GLY A 241 4.54 -21.35 0.99
CA GLY A 241 3.39 -22.13 1.44
C GLY A 241 3.12 -23.36 0.57
N GLU A 242 2.50 -24.38 1.17
CA GLU A 242 2.24 -25.66 0.53
C GLU A 242 1.34 -25.57 -0.72
N PRO A 243 0.23 -24.82 -0.74
CA PRO A 243 -0.60 -24.71 -1.94
C PRO A 243 0.13 -24.09 -3.13
N ALA A 244 1.01 -23.11 -2.89
CA ALA A 244 1.80 -22.49 -3.96
C ALA A 244 2.85 -23.47 -4.49
N ALA A 245 3.58 -24.15 -3.60
CA ALA A 245 4.55 -25.16 -3.99
C ALA A 245 3.93 -26.29 -4.82
N ILE A 246 2.75 -26.80 -4.43
CA ILE A 246 2.01 -27.82 -5.19
C ILE A 246 1.64 -27.32 -6.60
N ARG A 247 1.15 -26.08 -6.72
CA ARG A 247 0.88 -25.47 -8.04
C ARG A 247 2.14 -25.28 -8.86
N GLY A 248 3.23 -24.85 -8.23
CA GLY A 248 4.53 -24.70 -8.90
C GLY A 248 5.04 -26.02 -9.44
N LEU A 249 4.96 -27.10 -8.65
CA LEU A 249 5.32 -28.46 -9.06
C LEU A 249 4.50 -28.92 -10.27
N ALA A 250 3.20 -28.60 -10.31
CA ALA A 250 2.35 -28.92 -11.46
C ALA A 250 2.80 -28.25 -12.77
N ASN A 251 3.50 -27.12 -12.67
CA ASN A 251 3.98 -26.34 -13.81
C ASN A 251 5.44 -26.69 -14.19
N THR A 252 6.27 -27.05 -13.22
CA THR A 252 7.72 -27.24 -13.43
C THR A 252 8.15 -28.70 -13.55
N VAL A 253 7.38 -29.64 -13.00
CA VAL A 253 7.73 -31.06 -12.95
C VAL A 253 6.83 -31.87 -13.88
N SER A 254 7.45 -32.73 -14.69
CA SER A 254 6.77 -33.69 -15.58
C SER A 254 7.50 -35.03 -15.59
N ARG A 255 6.91 -36.06 -16.21
CA ARG A 255 7.59 -37.35 -16.39
C ARG A 255 8.85 -37.25 -17.26
N GLU A 256 8.85 -36.34 -18.22
CA GLU A 256 9.99 -36.08 -19.11
C GLU A 256 11.07 -35.25 -18.42
N HIS A 257 10.67 -34.39 -17.48
CA HIS A 257 11.55 -33.51 -16.71
C HIS A 257 11.18 -33.60 -15.22
N PRO A 258 11.62 -34.65 -14.51
CA PRO A 258 11.17 -34.92 -13.14
C PRO A 258 11.90 -34.07 -12.08
N SER A 259 12.76 -33.12 -12.45
CA SER A 259 13.53 -32.33 -11.48
C SER A 259 12.75 -31.11 -10.98
N PRO A 260 12.69 -30.87 -9.65
CA PRO A 260 12.10 -29.67 -9.07
C PRO A 260 13.07 -28.48 -8.99
N ASP A 261 14.27 -28.54 -9.58
CA ASP A 261 15.31 -27.49 -9.42
C ASP A 261 14.82 -26.08 -9.80
N ARG A 262 13.87 -25.99 -10.75
CA ARG A 262 13.27 -24.71 -11.19
C ARG A 262 12.08 -24.25 -10.34
N LEU A 263 11.68 -25.02 -9.33
CA LEU A 263 10.47 -24.75 -8.56
C LEU A 263 10.56 -23.41 -7.81
N ILE A 264 11.67 -23.16 -7.11
CA ILE A 264 11.84 -21.94 -6.32
C ILE A 264 11.86 -20.70 -7.23
N ASP A 265 12.60 -20.75 -8.34
CA ASP A 265 12.67 -19.65 -9.31
C ASP A 265 11.28 -19.35 -9.90
N HIS A 266 10.53 -20.38 -10.30
CA HIS A 266 9.18 -20.22 -10.83
C HIS A 266 8.21 -19.59 -9.81
N LEU A 267 8.32 -19.98 -8.53
CA LEU A 267 7.48 -19.41 -7.47
C LEU A 267 7.85 -17.95 -7.18
N ALA A 268 9.14 -17.63 -7.17
CA ALA A 268 9.61 -16.25 -7.00
C ALA A 268 9.11 -15.35 -8.13
N GLU A 269 9.20 -15.81 -9.38
CA GLU A 269 8.66 -15.08 -10.55
C GLU A 269 7.15 -14.90 -10.46
N SER A 270 6.43 -15.94 -10.05
CA SER A 270 4.96 -15.89 -9.90
C SER A 270 4.51 -14.92 -8.81
N GLU A 271 5.19 -14.89 -7.65
CA GLU A 271 4.91 -13.93 -6.58
C GLU A 271 5.25 -12.50 -7.01
N ALA A 272 6.37 -12.31 -7.70
CA ALA A 272 6.73 -11.00 -8.26
C ALA A 272 5.71 -10.50 -9.28
N ALA A 273 5.20 -11.38 -10.15
CA ALA A 273 4.15 -11.05 -11.11
C ALA A 273 2.82 -10.71 -10.42
N ALA A 274 2.45 -11.44 -9.37
CA ALA A 274 1.25 -11.15 -8.58
C ALA A 274 1.34 -9.77 -7.90
N LEU A 275 2.47 -9.47 -7.26
CA LEU A 275 2.73 -8.17 -6.66
C LEU A 275 2.76 -7.05 -7.70
N ALA A 276 3.31 -7.29 -8.88
CA ALA A 276 3.29 -6.31 -9.97
C ALA A 276 1.86 -6.03 -10.46
N LEU A 277 1.01 -7.06 -10.53
CA LEU A 277 -0.39 -6.91 -10.91
C LEU A 277 -1.19 -6.19 -9.82
N GLU A 278 -0.91 -6.46 -8.54
CA GLU A 278 -1.48 -5.73 -7.41
C GLU A 278 -1.08 -4.25 -7.44
N ARG A 279 0.19 -3.94 -7.72
CA ARG A 279 0.66 -2.56 -7.93
C ARG A 279 0.01 -1.88 -9.12
N ALA A 280 -0.18 -2.60 -10.22
CA ALA A 280 -0.86 -2.09 -11.40
C ALA A 280 -2.36 -1.85 -11.15
N ALA A 281 -3.00 -2.72 -10.35
CA ALA A 281 -4.37 -2.53 -9.87
C ALA A 281 -4.46 -1.36 -8.88
N ALA A 282 -3.38 -1.10 -8.13
CA ALA A 282 -3.20 0.07 -7.27
C ALA A 282 -2.69 1.30 -8.02
N LEU A 283 -2.98 1.46 -9.32
CA LEU A 283 -2.86 2.77 -9.96
C LEU A 283 -3.75 3.74 -9.17
N PRO A 284 -3.18 4.78 -8.54
CA PRO A 284 -3.93 5.63 -7.65
C PRO A 284 -5.04 6.32 -8.46
N ASP A 285 -6.28 6.20 -7.99
CA ASP A 285 -7.45 6.82 -8.61
C ASP A 285 -7.08 8.26 -9.01
N PRO A 286 -7.13 8.62 -10.32
CA PRO A 286 -6.70 9.94 -10.77
C PRO A 286 -7.47 11.07 -10.06
N LYS A 287 -8.70 10.82 -9.62
CA LYS A 287 -9.46 11.77 -8.79
C LYS A 287 -8.87 11.92 -7.39
N LEU A 288 -8.52 10.82 -6.74
CA LEU A 288 -7.87 10.85 -5.42
C LEU A 288 -6.52 11.58 -5.49
N VAL A 289 -5.70 11.31 -6.51
CA VAL A 289 -4.43 12.03 -6.72
C VAL A 289 -4.67 13.52 -6.91
N ALA A 290 -5.69 13.90 -7.68
CA ALA A 290 -6.03 15.31 -7.87
C ALA A 290 -6.42 15.99 -6.55
N VAL A 291 -7.27 15.35 -5.73
CA VAL A 291 -7.69 15.89 -4.43
C VAL A 291 -6.53 15.97 -3.43
N GLN A 292 -5.62 14.98 -3.42
CA GLN A 292 -4.41 15.00 -2.59
C GLN A 292 -3.50 16.19 -2.95
N ARG A 293 -3.33 16.49 -4.24
CA ARG A 293 -2.57 17.67 -4.69
C ARG A 293 -3.19 18.99 -4.24
N LEU A 294 -4.51 19.09 -4.21
CA LEU A 294 -5.21 20.29 -3.69
C LEU A 294 -4.97 20.48 -2.19
N TYR A 295 -4.96 19.37 -1.44
CA TYR A 295 -4.64 19.38 -0.03
C TYR A 295 -3.20 19.83 0.24
N GLU A 296 -2.24 19.28 -0.50
CA GLU A 296 -0.83 19.66 -0.42
C GLU A 296 -0.62 21.13 -0.76
N ALA A 297 -1.29 21.64 -1.79
CA ALA A 297 -1.22 23.05 -2.17
C ALA A 297 -1.77 23.99 -1.07
N LEU A 298 -2.86 23.61 -0.41
CA LEU A 298 -3.46 24.42 0.67
C LEU A 298 -2.61 24.41 1.96
N THR A 299 -2.09 23.24 2.33
CA THR A 299 -1.49 23.01 3.65
C THR A 299 0.04 23.06 3.65
N GLY A 300 0.68 22.78 2.51
CA GLY A 300 2.12 22.59 2.37
C GLY A 300 2.62 21.21 2.84
N LEU A 301 1.72 20.27 3.15
CA LEU A 301 2.04 18.94 3.66
C LEU A 301 1.20 17.85 2.96
N PRO A 302 1.74 16.64 2.78
CA PRO A 302 0.96 15.51 2.26
C PRO A 302 -0.16 15.13 3.24
N PRO A 303 -1.33 14.64 2.73
CA PRO A 303 -2.40 14.17 3.59
C PRO A 303 -1.99 12.90 4.32
N THR A 304 -2.34 12.81 5.61
CA THR A 304 -2.13 11.58 6.41
C THR A 304 -2.99 10.43 5.89
N ALA A 305 -2.64 9.18 6.22
CA ALA A 305 -3.41 8.00 5.80
C ALA A 305 -4.91 8.08 6.17
N ALA A 306 -5.22 8.64 7.36
CA ALA A 306 -6.61 8.85 7.77
C ALA A 306 -7.35 9.86 6.89
N ILE A 307 -6.69 10.96 6.51
CA ILE A 307 -7.25 11.97 5.60
C ILE A 307 -7.42 11.39 4.20
N GLN A 308 -6.44 10.63 3.69
CA GLN A 308 -6.53 9.97 2.38
C GLN A 308 -7.67 8.96 2.32
N SER A 309 -7.89 8.18 3.39
CA SER A 309 -9.01 7.25 3.49
C SER A 309 -10.37 7.97 3.47
N ASP A 310 -10.48 9.12 4.17
CA ASP A 310 -11.71 9.93 4.18
C ASP A 310 -11.93 10.61 2.81
N MET A 311 -10.88 11.12 2.15
CA MET A 311 -10.93 11.62 0.77
C MET A 311 -11.45 10.57 -0.21
N ARG A 312 -10.91 9.35 -0.14
CA ARG A 312 -11.32 8.23 -0.99
C ARG A 312 -12.79 7.89 -0.79
N HIS A 313 -13.20 7.70 0.46
CA HIS A 313 -14.61 7.44 0.79
C HIS A 313 -15.51 8.53 0.22
N LEU A 314 -15.19 9.81 0.48
CA LEU A 314 -16.02 10.93 0.01
C LEU A 314 -16.05 11.04 -1.53
N LEU A 315 -14.97 10.71 -2.22
CA LEU A 315 -14.95 10.63 -3.70
C LEU A 315 -15.80 9.49 -4.24
N GLU A 316 -15.92 8.38 -3.51
CA GLU A 316 -16.73 7.23 -3.88
C GLU A 316 -18.23 7.44 -3.56
N THR A 317 -18.55 8.16 -2.48
CA THR A 317 -19.92 8.24 -1.95
C THR A 317 -20.60 9.60 -2.13
N ASP A 318 -19.99 10.68 -1.63
CA ASP A 318 -20.71 11.93 -1.35
C ASP A 318 -20.37 13.07 -2.34
N VAL A 319 -19.10 13.18 -2.74
CA VAL A 319 -18.55 14.28 -3.54
C VAL A 319 -17.63 13.72 -4.64
N PRO A 320 -18.18 13.08 -5.68
CA PRO A 320 -17.40 12.40 -6.72
C PRO A 320 -16.74 13.34 -7.75
N GLU A 321 -17.13 14.61 -7.74
CA GLU A 321 -16.69 15.65 -8.69
C GLU A 321 -15.47 16.41 -8.14
N VAL A 322 -14.32 16.29 -8.81
CA VAL A 322 -13.07 16.99 -8.43
C VAL A 322 -13.23 18.51 -8.45
N ALA A 323 -14.11 19.04 -9.31
CA ALA A 323 -14.40 20.48 -9.37
C ALA A 323 -15.02 21.02 -8.06
N THR A 324 -15.84 20.22 -7.37
CA THR A 324 -16.41 20.58 -6.06
C THR A 324 -15.32 20.66 -4.99
N TRP A 325 -14.36 19.72 -5.03
CA TRP A 325 -13.19 19.76 -4.16
C TRP A 325 -12.35 21.01 -4.40
N GLN A 326 -12.02 21.32 -5.66
CA GLN A 326 -11.29 22.53 -6.02
C GLN A 326 -11.93 23.78 -5.41
N ALA A 327 -13.25 23.96 -5.61
CA ALA A 327 -13.97 25.11 -5.07
C ALA A 327 -13.97 25.14 -3.52
N ALA A 328 -14.08 23.97 -2.86
CA ALA A 328 -14.00 23.87 -1.41
C ALA A 328 -12.62 24.25 -0.87
N PHE A 329 -11.55 23.81 -1.53
CA PHE A 329 -10.17 24.16 -1.20
C PHE A 329 -9.90 25.66 -1.42
N ASP A 330 -10.30 26.22 -2.56
CA ASP A 330 -10.13 27.64 -2.89
C ASP A 330 -10.88 28.54 -1.90
N TYR A 331 -12.11 28.16 -1.55
CA TYR A 331 -12.88 28.88 -0.53
C TYR A 331 -12.19 28.84 0.84
N SER A 332 -11.74 27.65 1.25
CA SER A 332 -11.05 27.46 2.53
C SER A 332 -9.74 28.27 2.60
N ALA A 333 -8.99 28.31 1.49
CA ALA A 333 -7.81 29.17 1.33
C ALA A 333 -8.16 30.65 1.52
N GLY A 334 -9.23 31.13 0.86
CA GLY A 334 -9.70 32.51 0.98
C GLY A 334 -10.19 32.89 2.39
N GLN A 335 -10.67 31.92 3.16
CA GLN A 335 -11.04 32.11 4.58
C GLN A 335 -9.85 31.93 5.55
N ASN A 336 -8.65 31.67 5.03
CA ASN A 336 -7.46 31.31 5.81
C ASN A 336 -7.72 30.12 6.77
N LYS A 337 -8.51 29.15 6.32
CA LYS A 337 -8.80 27.90 7.05
C LYS A 337 -8.11 26.75 6.32
N ARG A 338 -7.03 26.23 6.89
CA ARG A 338 -6.22 25.14 6.31
C ARG A 338 -6.47 23.79 6.96
N ASP A 339 -7.57 23.65 7.70
CA ASP A 339 -7.92 22.43 8.43
C ASP A 339 -8.81 21.51 7.58
N TRP A 340 -8.47 20.21 7.57
CA TRP A 340 -9.22 19.21 6.81
C TRP A 340 -10.70 19.14 7.18
N ARG A 341 -11.06 19.25 8.46
CA ARG A 341 -12.47 19.18 8.89
C ARG A 341 -13.28 20.33 8.31
N TYR A 342 -12.66 21.51 8.16
CA TYR A 342 -13.28 22.65 7.50
C TYR A 342 -13.49 22.40 6.00
N VAL A 343 -12.45 21.99 5.28
CA VAL A 343 -12.55 21.67 3.84
C VAL A 343 -13.61 20.60 3.59
N ARG A 344 -13.58 19.52 4.38
CA ARG A 344 -14.56 18.43 4.37
C ARG A 344 -15.99 18.93 4.57
N ALA A 345 -16.21 19.80 5.57
CA ALA A 345 -17.54 20.35 5.83
C ALA A 345 -18.04 21.22 4.66
N VAL A 346 -17.15 21.99 4.03
CA VAL A 346 -17.45 22.81 2.85
C VAL A 346 -17.75 21.94 1.62
N ALA A 347 -17.00 20.87 1.41
CA ALA A 347 -17.20 19.93 0.31
C ALA A 347 -18.52 19.15 0.44
N LEU A 348 -18.86 18.69 1.66
CA LEU A 348 -20.10 17.95 1.94
C LEU A 348 -21.36 18.83 1.90
N ASN A 349 -21.23 20.09 2.32
CA ASN A 349 -22.34 21.04 2.36
C ASN A 349 -21.94 22.29 1.59
N PRO A 350 -21.89 22.21 0.25
CA PRO A 350 -21.51 23.35 -0.55
C PRO A 350 -22.55 24.45 -0.35
N ASN A 351 -22.22 25.43 0.49
CA ASN A 351 -23.14 26.54 0.76
C ASN A 351 -23.41 27.24 -0.58
N PRO A 352 -24.66 27.38 -1.04
CA PRO A 352 -24.94 28.09 -2.27
C PRO A 352 -24.31 29.50 -2.25
N ALA A 353 -24.24 30.21 -1.12
CA ALA A 353 -23.55 31.51 -1.04
C ALA A 353 -22.02 31.48 -1.29
N VAL A 354 -21.43 30.29 -1.45
CA VAL A 354 -20.01 30.03 -1.66
C VAL A 354 -19.73 29.44 -3.05
N PHE A 355 -20.61 28.59 -3.57
CA PHE A 355 -20.43 27.89 -4.84
C PHE A 355 -21.16 28.62 -5.96
N VAL A 356 -20.54 29.69 -6.47
CA VAL A 356 -21.04 30.41 -7.64
C VAL A 356 -20.99 29.45 -8.85
N PRO A 357 -22.13 29.08 -9.46
CA PRO A 357 -22.13 28.23 -10.64
C PRO A 357 -21.28 28.87 -11.74
N PRO A 358 -20.54 28.10 -12.55
CA PRO A 358 -19.76 28.66 -13.64
C PRO A 358 -20.67 29.41 -14.63
N PRO A 359 -20.16 30.45 -15.31
CA PRO A 359 -20.95 31.20 -16.28
C PRO A 359 -21.38 30.30 -17.43
N ALA A 360 -22.67 30.30 -17.76
CA ALA A 360 -23.25 29.41 -18.77
C ALA A 360 -22.86 29.80 -20.22
N ASN A 361 -22.46 31.05 -20.45
CA ASN A 361 -21.99 31.56 -21.75
C ASN A 361 -21.10 32.80 -21.55
N GLU A 362 -20.50 33.32 -22.63
CA GLU A 362 -19.62 34.50 -22.57
C GLU A 362 -20.33 35.74 -22.02
N THR A 363 -21.62 35.93 -22.34
CA THR A 363 -22.42 37.02 -21.80
C THR A 363 -22.55 36.91 -20.28
N ALA A 364 -22.88 35.72 -19.75
CA ALA A 364 -22.97 35.48 -18.32
C ALA A 364 -21.63 35.75 -17.62
N ARG A 365 -20.51 35.40 -18.25
CA ARG A 365 -19.16 35.71 -17.73
C ARG A 365 -18.94 37.21 -17.64
N ALA A 366 -19.25 37.97 -18.69
CA ALA A 366 -19.14 39.42 -18.69
C ALA A 366 -20.07 40.07 -17.64
N VAL A 367 -21.29 39.55 -17.48
CA VAL A 367 -22.26 40.02 -16.49
C VAL A 367 -21.80 39.70 -15.06
N PHE A 368 -21.19 38.54 -14.82
CA PHE A 368 -20.61 38.20 -13.51
C PHE A 368 -19.53 39.21 -13.13
N ASP A 369 -18.64 39.54 -14.05
CA ASP A 369 -17.55 40.48 -13.82
C ASP A 369 -18.08 41.90 -13.58
N GLU A 370 -19.07 42.33 -14.36
CA GLU A 370 -19.71 43.64 -14.20
C GLU A 370 -20.50 43.76 -12.88
N TYR A 371 -21.23 42.72 -12.52
CA TYR A 371 -21.95 42.65 -11.25
C TYR A 371 -20.97 42.72 -10.08
N ARG A 372 -19.86 41.96 -10.13
CA ARG A 372 -18.83 42.02 -9.09
C ARG A 372 -18.22 43.39 -8.95
N ARG A 373 -17.94 44.05 -10.08
CA ARG A 373 -17.36 45.39 -10.13
C ARG A 373 -18.25 46.45 -9.50
N ARG A 374 -19.57 46.43 -9.76
CA ARG A 374 -20.49 47.48 -9.29
C ARG A 374 -21.19 47.18 -7.98
N VAL A 375 -21.55 45.92 -7.75
CA VAL A 375 -22.38 45.50 -6.60
C VAL A 375 -21.54 44.84 -5.50
N GLY A 376 -20.41 44.20 -5.86
CA GLY A 376 -19.52 43.53 -4.93
C GLY A 376 -19.67 42.01 -4.96
N ARG A 377 -19.94 41.37 -3.82
CA ARG A 377 -19.95 39.89 -3.74
C ARG A 377 -21.10 39.30 -4.57
N LEU A 378 -20.77 38.39 -5.49
CA LEU A 378 -21.75 37.63 -6.27
C LEU A 378 -22.16 36.37 -5.49
N ASP A 379 -23.44 36.29 -5.13
CA ASP A 379 -24.05 35.12 -4.49
C ASP A 379 -24.47 34.08 -5.55
N ALA A 380 -24.44 32.78 -5.24
CA ALA A 380 -24.78 31.77 -6.26
C ALA A 380 -26.24 31.81 -6.71
N PHE A 381 -27.17 32.26 -5.86
CA PHE A 381 -28.55 32.45 -6.30
C PHE A 381 -28.59 33.49 -7.43
N VAL A 382 -27.91 34.62 -7.23
CA VAL A 382 -27.81 35.68 -8.24
C VAL A 382 -27.06 35.19 -9.48
N ALA A 383 -25.99 34.41 -9.32
CA ALA A 383 -25.25 33.85 -10.45
C ALA A 383 -26.07 32.82 -11.26
N GLY A 384 -26.83 31.95 -10.61
CA GLY A 384 -27.76 31.02 -11.27
C GLY A 384 -28.86 31.77 -12.04
N GLU A 385 -29.36 32.85 -11.46
CA GLU A 385 -30.32 33.74 -12.11
C GLU A 385 -29.70 34.49 -13.31
N ILE A 386 -28.48 35.00 -13.19
CA ILE A 386 -27.75 35.61 -14.30
C ILE A 386 -27.55 34.60 -15.42
N ASN A 387 -27.14 33.36 -15.12
CA ASN A 387 -27.00 32.29 -16.11
C ASN A 387 -28.32 32.05 -16.86
N THR A 388 -29.42 31.96 -16.12
CA THR A 388 -30.77 31.74 -16.69
C THR A 388 -31.17 32.88 -17.61
N VAL A 389 -30.97 34.14 -17.19
CA VAL A 389 -31.35 35.31 -17.98
C VAL A 389 -30.39 35.50 -19.17
N SER A 390 -29.10 35.24 -19.02
CA SER A 390 -28.10 35.39 -20.10
C SER A 390 -28.26 34.34 -21.20
N ALA A 391 -28.93 33.22 -20.91
CA ALA A 391 -29.34 32.25 -21.92
C ALA A 391 -30.48 32.78 -22.81
N GLN A 392 -31.29 33.73 -22.30
CA GLN A 392 -32.40 34.35 -23.04
C GLN A 392 -32.00 35.68 -23.67
N VAL A 393 -31.18 36.48 -22.98
CA VAL A 393 -30.73 37.80 -23.39
C VAL A 393 -29.20 37.79 -23.50
N SER A 394 -28.71 37.55 -24.71
CA SER A 394 -27.26 37.43 -24.96
C SER A 394 -26.59 38.76 -25.34
N ASP A 395 -27.36 39.80 -25.66
CA ASP A 395 -26.84 41.10 -26.11
C ASP A 395 -26.14 41.86 -24.95
N PRO A 396 -24.81 42.08 -25.03
CA PRO A 396 -24.05 42.80 -24.01
C PRO A 396 -24.49 44.26 -23.82
N VAL A 397 -25.01 44.90 -24.87
CA VAL A 397 -25.44 46.31 -24.82
C VAL A 397 -26.63 46.47 -23.87
N VAL A 398 -27.59 45.54 -23.93
CA VAL A 398 -28.77 45.53 -23.04
C VAL A 398 -28.35 45.42 -21.58
N TRP A 399 -27.44 44.50 -21.27
CA TRP A 399 -26.91 44.33 -19.92
C TRP A 399 -26.19 45.58 -19.41
N LYS A 400 -25.32 46.16 -20.22
CA LYS A 400 -24.59 47.38 -19.85
C LYS A 400 -25.56 48.54 -19.56
N THR A 401 -26.54 48.76 -20.43
CA THR A 401 -27.57 49.78 -20.23
C THR A 401 -28.36 49.53 -18.96
N ALA A 402 -28.71 48.27 -18.66
CA ALA A 402 -29.42 47.93 -17.42
C ALA A 402 -28.60 48.23 -16.15
N PHE A 403 -27.30 47.94 -16.15
CA PHE A 403 -26.41 48.29 -15.03
C PHE A 403 -26.22 49.81 -14.89
N ASP A 404 -26.15 50.54 -16.01
CA ASP A 404 -26.05 52.01 -16.01
C ASP A 404 -27.34 52.65 -15.50
N GLU A 405 -28.51 52.18 -15.93
CA GLU A 405 -29.82 52.64 -15.45
C GLU A 405 -30.01 52.32 -13.95
N ALA A 406 -29.66 51.11 -13.51
CA ALA A 406 -29.69 50.73 -12.10
C ALA A 406 -28.77 51.58 -11.22
N ALA A 407 -27.58 51.94 -11.73
CA ALA A 407 -26.65 52.83 -11.04
C ALA A 407 -27.19 54.26 -10.95
N ALA A 408 -27.74 54.81 -12.04
CA ALA A 408 -28.33 56.14 -12.07
C ALA A 408 -29.54 56.26 -11.12
N ALA A 409 -30.31 55.18 -10.97
CA ALA A 409 -31.42 55.09 -10.01
C ALA A 409 -30.96 54.81 -8.56
N ASN A 410 -29.66 54.65 -8.30
CA ASN A 410 -29.09 54.21 -7.02
C ASN A 410 -29.74 52.91 -6.49
N ALA A 411 -30.07 51.99 -7.41
CA ALA A 411 -30.81 50.77 -7.16
C ALA A 411 -30.08 49.53 -7.69
N LEU A 412 -28.81 49.38 -7.31
CA LEU A 412 -27.93 48.24 -7.68
C LEU A 412 -28.30 46.92 -6.98
N LYS A 413 -29.60 46.55 -7.00
CA LYS A 413 -30.11 45.27 -6.51
C LYS A 413 -30.43 44.37 -7.71
N TRP A 414 -30.08 43.08 -7.62
CA TRP A 414 -30.30 42.10 -8.70
C TRP A 414 -31.72 42.15 -9.28
N ASN A 415 -32.75 42.17 -8.44
CA ASN A 415 -34.14 42.20 -8.90
C ASN A 415 -34.47 43.40 -9.79
N TYR A 416 -33.82 44.54 -9.58
CA TYR A 416 -34.01 45.75 -10.39
C TYR A 416 -33.32 45.60 -11.75
N ILE A 417 -32.07 45.14 -11.75
CA ILE A 417 -31.31 44.87 -12.99
C ILE A 417 -32.02 43.81 -13.84
N LYS A 418 -32.45 42.69 -13.22
CA LYS A 418 -33.23 41.63 -13.89
C LYS A 418 -34.50 42.20 -14.53
N ALA A 419 -35.23 43.07 -13.83
CA ALA A 419 -36.45 43.68 -14.35
C ALA A 419 -36.22 44.61 -15.54
N ILE A 420 -35.06 45.28 -15.63
CA ILE A 420 -34.71 46.11 -16.80
C ILE A 420 -34.35 45.22 -18.00
N VAL A 421 -33.50 44.21 -17.79
CA VAL A 421 -33.04 43.31 -18.87
C VAL A 421 -34.16 42.45 -19.45
N THR A 422 -35.10 42.01 -18.61
CA THR A 422 -36.23 41.16 -19.04
C THR A 422 -37.46 41.95 -19.47
N LYS A 423 -37.39 43.29 -19.45
CA LYS A 423 -38.52 44.13 -19.84
C LYS A 423 -38.74 43.97 -21.35
N PRO A 424 -39.94 43.56 -21.79
CA PRO A 424 -40.24 43.52 -23.22
C PRO A 424 -40.12 44.93 -23.77
N GLU A 425 -39.42 45.10 -24.90
CA GLU A 425 -39.34 46.36 -25.63
C GLU A 425 -40.77 46.87 -25.86
N LYS A 426 -41.21 47.81 -25.02
CA LYS A 426 -42.41 48.58 -25.33
C LYS A 426 -42.02 49.49 -26.48
N ASN A 427 -42.43 49.09 -27.68
CA ASN A 427 -42.45 49.90 -28.90
C ASN A 427 -42.53 51.39 -28.55
N SER A 428 -41.39 52.05 -28.66
CA SER A 428 -41.19 53.45 -28.35
C SER A 428 -41.71 54.32 -29.49
N HIS A 429 -42.96 54.14 -29.91
CA HIS A 429 -43.65 54.99 -30.89
C HIS A 429 -45.09 55.30 -30.43
N ALA A 430 -45.23 56.30 -29.54
CA ALA A 430 -46.34 57.25 -29.43
C ALA A 430 -46.09 58.16 -28.21
N LYS A 431 -45.76 59.45 -28.39
CA LYS A 431 -46.63 60.65 -28.17
C LYS A 431 -47.40 60.60 -26.83
N GLN A 432 -47.52 61.63 -25.99
CA GLN A 432 -47.34 63.08 -26.10
C GLN A 432 -47.66 63.68 -24.71
N THR A 433 -46.85 64.64 -24.26
CA THR A 433 -47.26 65.96 -23.72
C THR A 433 -48.65 66.14 -23.08
N SER A 434 -48.72 66.63 -21.83
CA SER A 434 -49.36 67.91 -21.39
C SER A 434 -49.92 67.89 -19.95
N SER A 435 -49.25 68.64 -19.06
CA SER A 435 -49.72 69.70 -18.11
C SER A 435 -50.95 69.46 -17.14
N PRO A 436 -51.36 70.43 -16.28
CA PRO A 436 -51.15 70.32 -14.81
C PRO A 436 -52.36 70.64 -13.87
N ARG A 437 -52.26 70.21 -12.58
CA ARG A 437 -53.02 70.66 -11.36
C ARG A 437 -54.55 70.35 -11.30
N PRO A 438 -55.25 70.38 -10.13
CA PRO A 438 -54.94 71.07 -8.86
C PRO A 438 -55.14 70.27 -7.54
N ALA A 439 -54.92 70.98 -6.43
CA ALA A 439 -54.92 70.54 -5.04
C ALA A 439 -56.29 70.21 -4.43
N ARG A 440 -56.31 69.25 -3.49
CA ARG A 440 -57.29 69.03 -2.38
C ARG A 440 -56.62 68.07 -1.39
N ARG A 441 -56.14 68.48 -0.20
CA ARG A 441 -56.80 68.87 1.07
C ARG A 441 -57.74 67.80 1.65
N GLY A 442 -57.34 67.27 2.82
CA GLY A 442 -58.08 66.36 3.71
C GLY A 442 -57.72 64.90 3.45
N GLY A 443 -57.33 64.05 4.40
CA GLY A 443 -57.37 64.10 5.86
C GLY A 443 -57.60 62.67 6.36
N ALA A 444 -56.76 62.24 7.29
CA ALA A 444 -56.95 61.16 8.28
C ALA A 444 -57.10 59.68 7.84
N ASP A 445 -56.31 58.88 8.59
CA ASP A 445 -56.50 57.49 9.05
C ASP A 445 -56.33 56.26 8.12
N ARG A 446 -55.16 55.64 8.35
CA ARG A 446 -54.79 54.21 8.32
C ARG A 446 -55.83 53.27 9.00
N PRO A 447 -55.64 51.92 9.03
CA PRO A 447 -54.76 51.02 8.24
C PRO A 447 -55.58 49.85 7.61
N GLY A 448 -55.15 49.20 6.52
CA GLY A 448 -54.03 48.25 6.46
C GLY A 448 -54.44 46.83 6.87
N ARG A 449 -55.00 46.04 5.94
CA ARG A 449 -55.30 44.60 6.13
C ARG A 449 -54.59 43.78 5.04
N GLY A 450 -53.31 43.51 5.26
CA GLY A 450 -52.52 42.53 4.50
C GLY A 450 -52.22 41.35 5.42
N GLY A 451 -52.83 40.21 5.16
CA GLY A 451 -52.66 38.98 5.94
C GLY A 451 -51.30 38.33 5.67
N ALA A 452 -50.45 38.30 6.69
CA ALA A 452 -49.32 37.40 6.78
C ALA A 452 -49.62 36.36 7.88
N VAL A 453 -49.68 35.10 7.47
CA VAL A 453 -49.86 33.94 8.36
C VAL A 453 -48.62 33.86 9.26
N ARG A 454 -48.77 34.19 10.54
CA ARG A 454 -47.77 33.94 11.58
C ARG A 454 -47.89 32.49 12.03
N LEU A 455 -46.78 31.75 11.90
CA LEU A 455 -46.57 30.49 12.61
C LEU A 455 -46.72 30.71 14.13
N PRO A 456 -47.31 29.75 14.87
CA PRO A 456 -47.57 29.91 16.29
C PRO A 456 -46.25 29.99 17.05
N GLN A 457 -46.11 31.03 17.87
CA GLN A 457 -45.06 31.10 18.89
C GLN A 457 -45.23 29.90 19.82
N VAL A 458 -44.22 29.05 19.86
CA VAL A 458 -44.07 28.00 20.87
C VAL A 458 -43.97 28.71 22.22
N GLY A 459 -45.01 28.54 23.05
CA GLY A 459 -45.02 29.09 24.39
C GLY A 459 -43.95 28.46 25.26
N ASP A 460 -43.47 29.21 26.25
CA ASP A 460 -42.48 28.71 27.20
C ASP A 460 -42.98 27.41 27.86
N PRO A 461 -42.13 26.36 27.92
CA PRO A 461 -42.53 25.07 28.45
C PRO A 461 -42.98 25.20 29.91
N THR A 462 -44.13 24.60 30.18
CA THR A 462 -44.75 24.58 31.49
C THR A 462 -43.80 23.97 32.52
N GLU A 463 -43.96 24.32 33.79
CA GLU A 463 -43.11 23.82 34.87
C GLU A 463 -43.15 22.28 34.97
N ALA A 464 -44.30 21.67 34.63
CA ALA A 464 -44.46 20.23 34.51
C ALA A 464 -43.62 19.62 33.37
N GLU A 465 -43.54 20.28 32.21
CA GLU A 465 -42.71 19.83 31.08
C GLU A 465 -41.22 19.98 31.38
N ARG A 466 -40.83 21.03 32.11
CA ARG A 466 -39.46 21.21 32.60
C ARG A 466 -39.08 20.12 33.60
N ALA A 467 -39.97 19.77 34.54
CA ALA A 467 -39.76 18.66 35.47
C ALA A 467 -39.63 17.31 34.74
N ALA A 468 -40.52 17.03 33.78
CA ALA A 468 -40.48 15.80 32.99
C ALA A 468 -39.23 15.71 32.08
N SER A 469 -38.68 16.83 31.62
CA SER A 469 -37.43 16.88 30.87
C SER A 469 -36.22 16.59 31.78
N GLN A 470 -36.21 17.13 33.00
CA GLN A 470 -35.16 16.87 33.98
C GLN A 470 -35.16 15.40 34.48
N GLU A 471 -36.34 14.81 34.68
CA GLU A 471 -36.51 13.40 35.06
C GLU A 471 -35.91 12.48 33.97
N ARG A 472 -36.23 12.74 32.70
CA ARG A 472 -35.69 11.99 31.55
C ARG A 472 -34.17 12.12 31.43
N ALA A 473 -33.63 13.32 31.69
CA ALA A 473 -32.19 13.54 31.69
C ALA A 473 -31.48 12.77 32.83
N ARG A 474 -32.11 12.66 34.01
CA ARG A 474 -31.59 11.85 35.13
C ARG A 474 -31.59 10.37 34.80
N GLN A 475 -32.69 9.86 34.23
CA GLN A 475 -32.80 8.45 33.84
C GLN A 475 -31.75 8.06 32.78
N GLN A 476 -31.55 8.90 31.76
CA GLN A 476 -30.53 8.66 30.74
C GLN A 476 -29.10 8.66 31.31
N ARG A 477 -28.81 9.52 32.30
CA ARG A 477 -27.50 9.51 32.98
C ARG A 477 -27.29 8.24 33.80
N ALA A 478 -28.31 7.79 34.53
CA ALA A 478 -28.26 6.54 35.30
C ALA A 478 -28.08 5.32 34.38
N GLU A 479 -28.76 5.29 33.23
CA GLU A 479 -28.61 4.20 32.25
C GLU A 479 -27.20 4.17 31.64
N ARG A 480 -26.63 5.33 31.31
CA ARG A 480 -25.24 5.42 30.82
C ARG A 480 -24.21 5.00 31.86
N ALA A 481 -24.46 5.26 33.15
CA ALA A 481 -23.60 4.79 34.23
C ALA A 481 -23.62 3.25 34.35
N ARG A 482 -24.82 2.65 34.33
CA ARG A 482 -24.99 1.18 34.35
C ARG A 482 -24.33 0.50 33.15
N LYS A 483 -24.45 1.08 31.95
CA LYS A 483 -23.79 0.57 30.73
C LYS A 483 -22.27 0.65 30.80
N ARG A 484 -21.70 1.62 31.52
CA ARG A 484 -20.24 1.72 31.74
C ARG A 484 -19.73 0.69 32.74
N GLU A 485 -20.48 0.41 33.80
CA GLU A 485 -20.13 -0.62 34.78
C GLU A 485 -20.22 -2.04 34.20
N ALA A 486 -21.21 -2.31 33.34
CA ALA A 486 -21.37 -3.62 32.70
C ALA A 486 -20.36 -3.91 31.57
N GLY A 487 -19.64 -2.90 31.06
CA GLY A 487 -18.68 -3.04 29.96
C GLY A 487 -17.22 -3.21 30.39
N ASN A 488 -16.95 -3.28 31.70
CA ASN A 488 -15.60 -3.26 32.26
C ASN A 488 -15.30 -4.49 33.17
N GLY A 489 -16.10 -5.55 33.04
CA GLY A 489 -16.00 -6.81 33.78
C GLY A 489 -15.64 -7.98 32.90
#